data_AF-A0AAQ4EZI3-F1
#
_entry.id   AF-A0AAQ4EZI3-F1
#
_cell.length_a   1.000
_cell.length_b   1.000
_cell.length_c   1.000
_cell.angle_alpha   90.00
_cell.angle_beta   90.00
_cell.angle_gamma   90.00
#
_symmetry.space_group_name_H-M   'P 1'
#
loop_
_entity.id
_entity.type
_entity.pdbx_description
1 polymer ?
#
loop_
_entity_poly.entity_id
_entity_poly.type
_entity_poly.pdbx_seq_one_letter_code
_entity_poly.pdbx_strand_id
1 'polypeptide(L)'
;MAAFSGAAFYGTCRRRDRPRVSDETAEAVLQRIAQANTSDIDLSDSDDDTIVDPNFSAPLEDEGTDETSDDEGPSTSGTGRAEKTWKRHQGEITTWIPDFGDNIDSSEQRCSWAPIDYFVQYIPNEVYEKMALAMNRSYVEMTGKSLQTSAEELKTFFAISLTMSCLCYPQIRMYWQKKNTSTSCSRQMSRDRYFKLRHRLQLVTEVEVSEEEKKDDLLWRIRPLLEFVLKGCQKLPRSKYLCIDEQMIPFSGRTQLKQYVPRKPNPEGLKNFVLATPGGLILDFEIYQGKEIKSIPREFRNR
;
A
#
# COMPACT_ATOMS: atom_id res chain seq x y z
N MET A 1 2.23 21.94 -24.48
CA MET A 1 3.26 21.93 -23.42
C MET A 1 2.69 22.57 -22.18
N ALA A 2 2.32 21.77 -21.19
CA ALA A 2 2.00 22.23 -19.83
C ALA A 2 2.77 21.30 -18.90
N ALA A 3 3.67 21.86 -18.09
CA ALA A 3 4.47 21.13 -17.14
C ALA A 3 3.59 20.68 -15.97
N PHE A 4 3.46 19.37 -15.77
CA PHE A 4 2.91 18.83 -14.54
C PHE A 4 3.99 18.88 -13.45
N SER A 5 3.69 19.60 -12.37
CA SER A 5 4.53 19.69 -11.17
C SER A 5 4.57 18.33 -10.47
N GLY A 6 5.77 17.88 -10.05
CA GLY A 6 6.07 16.59 -9.44
C GLY A 6 5.45 16.30 -8.06
N ALA A 7 4.30 16.87 -7.74
CA ALA A 7 3.56 16.64 -6.49
C ALA A 7 2.59 15.44 -6.55
N ALA A 8 2.56 14.69 -7.66
CA ALA A 8 1.60 13.58 -7.82
C ALA A 8 2.03 12.27 -7.12
N PHE A 9 3.28 12.16 -6.65
CA PHE A 9 3.80 10.91 -6.07
C PHE A 9 3.60 10.78 -4.55
N TYR A 10 3.51 11.92 -3.86
CA TYR A 10 3.08 11.99 -2.46
C TYR A 10 1.84 12.85 -2.46
N GLY A 11 0.66 12.26 -2.24
CA GLY A 11 -0.59 12.99 -2.12
C GLY A 11 -0.51 14.04 -1.02
N THR A 12 -0.08 15.25 -1.35
CA THR A 12 -0.16 16.38 -0.43
C THR A 12 -1.59 16.85 -0.44
N CYS A 13 -2.33 16.56 0.63
CA CYS A 13 -3.50 17.34 0.94
C CYS A 13 -3.00 18.77 1.20
N ARG A 14 -3.08 19.66 0.20
CA ARG A 14 -2.80 21.08 0.39
C ARG A 14 -3.68 21.55 1.54
N ARG A 15 -3.10 21.79 2.72
CA ARG A 15 -3.74 22.61 3.75
C ARG A 15 -3.97 23.95 3.09
N ARG A 16 -5.22 24.23 2.70
CA ARG A 16 -5.63 25.62 2.46
C ARG A 16 -5.36 26.35 3.76
N ASP A 17 -4.62 27.44 3.72
CA ASP A 17 -4.54 28.37 4.85
C ASP A 17 -5.98 28.73 5.21
N ARG A 18 -6.46 28.17 6.32
CA ARG A 18 -7.72 28.60 6.90
C ARG A 18 -7.45 29.98 7.49
N PRO A 19 -8.31 30.98 7.23
CA PRO A 19 -8.26 32.23 7.97
C PRO A 19 -8.22 31.90 9.46
N ARG A 20 -7.32 32.55 10.22
CA ARG A 20 -7.36 32.46 11.69
C ARG A 20 -8.72 32.98 12.12
N VAL A 21 -9.56 32.06 12.57
CA VAL A 21 -10.84 32.35 13.19
C VAL A 21 -10.52 33.01 14.53
N SER A 22 -11.13 34.16 14.86
CA SER A 22 -10.91 34.83 16.13
C SER A 22 -11.29 33.93 17.30
N ASP A 23 -10.58 34.04 18.42
CA ASP A 23 -10.76 33.18 19.60
C ASP A 23 -12.22 33.16 20.10
N GLU A 24 -12.95 34.27 19.95
CA GLU A 24 -14.39 34.38 20.26
C GLU A 24 -15.26 33.40 19.43
N THR A 25 -14.90 33.16 18.16
CA THR A 25 -15.65 32.23 17.30
C THR A 25 -15.29 30.78 17.62
N ALA A 26 -14.06 30.52 18.05
CA ALA A 26 -13.63 29.20 18.48
C ALA A 26 -14.32 28.78 19.79
N GLU A 27 -14.41 29.70 20.76
CA GLU A 27 -15.18 29.49 22.00
C GLU A 27 -16.67 29.26 21.72
N ALA A 28 -17.27 30.03 20.81
CA ALA A 28 -18.67 29.84 20.42
C ALA A 28 -18.93 28.47 19.77
N VAL A 29 -17.95 27.93 19.02
CA VAL A 29 -18.03 26.58 18.45
C VAL A 29 -17.89 25.51 19.53
N LEU A 30 -16.97 25.70 20.48
CA LEU A 30 -16.77 24.79 21.61
C LEU A 30 -18.01 24.74 22.52
N GLN A 31 -18.64 25.88 22.80
CA GLN A 31 -19.89 25.93 23.57
C GLN A 31 -21.04 25.22 22.85
N ARG A 32 -21.13 25.30 21.52
CA ARG A 32 -22.13 24.54 20.74
C ARG A 32 -21.89 23.04 20.74
N ILE A 33 -20.63 22.59 20.76
CA ILE A 33 -20.28 21.17 20.89
C ILE A 33 -20.62 20.67 22.30
N ALA A 34 -20.35 21.47 23.34
CA ALA A 34 -20.66 21.14 24.72
C ALA A 34 -22.18 21.10 25.01
N GLN A 35 -22.98 21.89 24.29
CA GLN A 35 -24.44 21.93 24.41
C GLN A 35 -25.15 20.90 23.53
N ALA A 36 -24.45 20.26 22.59
CA ALA A 36 -25.03 19.18 21.80
C ALA A 36 -25.07 17.90 22.64
N ASN A 37 -26.23 17.24 22.72
CA ASN A 37 -26.34 15.89 23.25
C ASN A 37 -25.46 14.95 22.40
N THR A 38 -24.25 14.67 22.88
CA THR A 38 -23.22 13.84 22.24
C THR A 38 -23.32 12.37 22.63
N SER A 39 -24.48 11.91 23.09
CA SER A 39 -24.70 10.54 23.58
C SER A 39 -24.46 9.44 22.53
N ASP A 40 -24.28 9.79 21.25
CA ASP A 40 -23.97 8.87 20.14
C ASP A 40 -22.54 9.03 19.57
N ILE A 41 -21.68 9.84 20.18
CA ILE A 41 -20.25 9.94 19.84
C ILE A 41 -19.48 8.97 20.75
N ASP A 42 -19.55 7.69 20.39
CA ASP A 42 -18.63 6.70 20.91
C ASP A 42 -17.26 6.91 20.23
N LEU A 43 -16.32 7.50 20.98
CA LEU A 43 -14.93 7.69 20.58
C LEU A 43 -14.03 6.54 21.09
N SER A 44 -14.62 5.45 21.62
CA SER A 44 -13.84 4.28 21.97
C SER A 44 -13.58 3.43 20.72
N ASP A 45 -12.45 3.70 20.09
CA ASP A 45 -11.81 2.78 19.14
C ASP A 45 -10.66 2.10 19.89
N SER A 46 -11.00 1.28 20.90
CA SER A 46 -10.05 0.29 21.40
C SER A 46 -10.11 -0.90 20.45
N ASP A 47 -9.38 -0.80 19.32
CA ASP A 47 -9.02 -1.94 18.48
C ASP A 47 -7.96 -2.83 19.19
N ASP A 48 -8.18 -3.15 20.47
CA ASP A 48 -7.39 -4.14 21.22
C ASP A 48 -8.23 -5.39 21.46
N ASP A 49 -8.45 -6.14 20.39
CA ASP A 49 -8.70 -7.57 20.46
C ASP A 49 -7.55 -8.27 19.71
N THR A 50 -6.35 -8.19 20.31
CA THR A 50 -5.21 -9.00 19.90
C THR A 50 -5.53 -10.47 20.18
N ILE A 51 -5.83 -11.25 19.12
CA ILE A 51 -5.66 -12.70 19.19
C ILE A 51 -4.16 -12.94 19.29
N VAL A 52 -3.68 -13.18 20.50
CA VAL A 52 -2.32 -13.63 20.77
C VAL A 52 -2.19 -15.02 20.17
N ASP A 53 -1.31 -15.19 19.19
CA ASP A 53 -0.90 -16.50 18.69
C ASP A 53 -0.11 -17.20 19.81
N PRO A 54 -0.60 -18.31 20.41
CA PRO A 54 0.07 -18.99 21.50
C PRO A 54 1.39 -19.66 21.07
N ASN A 55 1.71 -19.70 19.77
CA ASN A 55 2.96 -20.27 19.25
C ASN A 55 3.99 -19.21 18.82
N PHE A 56 3.71 -17.91 18.95
CA PHE A 56 4.71 -16.88 18.65
C PHE A 56 5.69 -16.71 19.81
N SER A 57 6.84 -17.39 19.73
CA SER A 57 7.99 -17.12 20.58
C SER A 57 8.82 -16.01 19.98
N ALA A 58 8.83 -14.84 20.61
CA ALA A 58 9.71 -13.73 20.23
C ALA A 58 11.18 -14.13 20.44
N PRO A 59 12.05 -14.05 19.43
CA PRO A 59 13.49 -14.13 19.65
C PRO A 59 13.96 -12.90 20.43
N LEU A 60 14.86 -13.13 21.38
CA LEU A 60 15.53 -12.12 22.19
C LEU A 60 16.23 -11.09 21.30
N GLU A 61 16.20 -9.85 21.77
CA GLU A 61 16.88 -8.68 21.20
C GLU A 61 18.33 -9.04 20.85
N ASP A 62 18.63 -9.15 19.55
CA ASP A 62 19.99 -9.18 19.06
C ASP A 62 20.43 -7.73 18.88
N GLU A 63 21.31 -7.29 19.79
CA GLU A 63 22.09 -6.05 19.70
C GLU A 63 23.07 -6.16 18.51
N GLY A 64 22.52 -6.16 17.31
CA GLY A 64 23.27 -6.12 16.06
C GLY A 64 23.73 -4.69 15.77
N THR A 65 25.04 -4.49 15.84
CA THR A 65 25.74 -3.22 15.61
C THR A 65 25.21 -2.45 14.39
N ASP A 66 24.75 -1.25 14.70
CA ASP A 66 24.18 -0.25 13.80
C ASP A 66 25.29 0.32 12.89
N GLU A 67 25.48 -0.27 11.70
CA GLU A 67 26.22 0.42 10.64
C GLU A 67 25.28 1.46 10.01
N THR A 68 25.40 2.67 10.54
CA THR A 68 24.81 3.89 10.02
C THR A 68 25.19 4.06 8.56
N SER A 69 24.19 4.01 7.65
CA SER A 69 24.37 4.65 6.36
C SER A 69 24.30 6.16 6.60
N ASP A 70 25.46 6.80 6.67
CA ASP A 70 25.59 8.24 6.88
C ASP A 70 24.90 9.04 5.74
N ASP A 71 23.60 9.28 5.88
CA ASP A 71 22.89 10.36 5.17
C ASP A 71 23.07 11.68 5.96
N GLU A 72 24.32 12.10 6.11
CA GLU A 72 24.71 13.41 6.62
C GLU A 72 24.37 14.48 5.56
N GLY A 73 23.14 15.01 5.66
CA GLY A 73 22.80 16.32 5.13
C GLY A 73 23.57 17.38 5.93
N PRO A 74 24.13 18.42 5.30
CA PRO A 74 25.21 19.18 5.90
C PRO A 74 24.72 20.04 7.06
N SER A 75 25.12 19.68 8.27
CA SER A 75 25.13 20.60 9.40
C SER A 75 26.31 21.56 9.24
N THR A 76 26.01 22.86 9.23
CA THR A 76 27.01 23.93 9.13
C THR A 76 27.82 24.01 10.42
N SER A 77 28.97 23.34 10.45
CA SER A 77 30.09 23.70 11.31
C SER A 77 31.37 23.62 10.48
N GLY A 78 32.13 24.72 10.49
CA GLY A 78 33.16 25.00 9.49
C GLY A 78 34.35 24.08 9.56
N THR A 79 34.49 23.22 8.55
CA THR A 79 35.77 22.80 7.97
C THR A 79 35.56 22.59 6.46
N GLY A 80 36.51 23.03 5.63
CA GLY A 80 36.35 23.19 4.19
C GLY A 80 35.89 21.91 3.49
N ARG A 81 34.62 21.86 3.07
CA ARG A 81 34.05 20.77 2.30
C ARG A 81 34.55 20.87 0.86
N ALA A 82 35.42 19.95 0.44
CA ALA A 82 35.79 19.82 -0.96
C ALA A 82 34.54 19.68 -1.84
N GLU A 83 34.46 20.43 -2.93
CA GLU A 83 33.37 20.35 -3.89
C GLU A 83 33.26 18.91 -4.43
N LYS A 84 32.22 18.18 -4.02
CA LYS A 84 31.89 16.89 -4.61
C LYS A 84 31.37 17.13 -6.02
N THR A 85 32.27 17.03 -7.00
CA THR A 85 31.91 17.05 -8.42
C THR A 85 31.39 15.68 -8.82
N TRP A 86 30.15 15.63 -9.32
CA TRP A 86 29.59 14.42 -9.93
C TRP A 86 30.49 14.01 -11.10
N LYS A 87 31.14 12.84 -11.00
CA LYS A 87 31.90 12.25 -12.09
C LYS A 87 31.01 11.26 -12.81
N ARG A 88 30.92 11.40 -14.14
CA ARG A 88 30.30 10.37 -14.99
C ARG A 88 31.06 9.06 -14.76
N HIS A 89 30.32 7.98 -14.47
CA HIS A 89 30.92 6.65 -14.36
C HIS A 89 31.70 6.33 -15.64
N GLN A 90 32.98 6.01 -15.51
CA GLN A 90 33.89 5.71 -16.63
C GLN A 90 34.10 4.20 -16.84
N GLY A 91 33.46 3.34 -16.04
CA GLY A 91 33.48 1.89 -16.26
C GLY A 91 32.72 1.51 -17.53
N GLU A 92 32.97 0.32 -18.05
CA GLU A 92 32.11 -0.28 -19.07
C GLU A 92 30.69 -0.28 -18.54
N ILE A 93 29.83 0.53 -19.16
CA ILE A 93 28.41 0.48 -18.89
C ILE A 93 28.00 -0.93 -19.28
N THR A 94 27.72 -1.78 -18.28
CA THR A 94 26.94 -2.99 -18.52
C THR A 94 25.55 -2.50 -18.86
N THR A 95 25.34 -2.08 -20.11
CA THR A 95 24.04 -1.89 -20.75
C THR A 95 23.44 -3.28 -20.93
N TRP A 96 23.30 -4.01 -19.84
CA TRP A 96 22.28 -5.03 -19.77
C TRP A 96 20.96 -4.26 -19.66
N ILE A 97 20.52 -3.80 -20.83
CA ILE A 97 19.13 -3.48 -21.06
C ILE A 97 18.53 -4.87 -21.28
N PRO A 98 17.69 -5.37 -20.37
CA PRO A 98 16.98 -6.62 -20.63
C PRO A 98 16.30 -6.47 -21.99
N ASP A 99 16.39 -7.51 -22.81
CA ASP A 99 15.59 -7.57 -24.04
C ASP A 99 14.13 -7.70 -23.60
N PHE A 100 13.49 -6.56 -23.41
CA PHE A 100 12.08 -6.45 -23.16
C PHE A 100 11.42 -6.69 -24.51
N GLY A 101 11.42 -7.96 -24.95
CA GLY A 101 10.89 -8.36 -26.25
C GLY A 101 9.56 -7.66 -26.49
N ASP A 102 9.34 -7.23 -27.74
CA ASP A 102 8.25 -6.35 -28.15
C ASP A 102 6.94 -6.70 -27.44
N ASN A 103 6.66 -6.07 -26.30
CA ASN A 103 5.40 -6.29 -25.61
C ASN A 103 4.40 -5.45 -26.42
N ILE A 104 3.61 -6.15 -27.23
CA ILE A 104 2.69 -5.63 -28.25
C ILE A 104 1.48 -4.93 -27.61
N ASP A 105 1.64 -4.28 -26.46
CA ASP A 105 0.59 -3.50 -25.82
C ASP A 105 0.84 -2.02 -26.13
N SER A 106 0.41 -1.61 -27.32
CA SER A 106 0.51 -0.22 -27.75
C SER A 106 -0.63 0.60 -27.16
N SER A 107 -0.38 1.90 -26.92
CA SER A 107 -1.44 2.84 -26.50
C SER A 107 -2.67 2.82 -27.43
N GLU A 108 -2.51 2.38 -28.67
CA GLU A 108 -3.57 2.28 -29.68
C GLU A 108 -4.52 1.11 -29.39
N GLN A 109 -4.04 -0.01 -28.81
CA GLN A 109 -4.91 -1.12 -28.43
C GLN A 109 -5.79 -0.82 -27.21
N ARG A 110 -5.35 0.13 -26.38
CA ARG A 110 -6.04 0.53 -25.14
C ARG A 110 -7.04 1.67 -25.35
N CYS A 111 -7.05 2.32 -26.52
CA CYS A 111 -7.91 3.48 -26.76
C CYS A 111 -9.41 3.16 -26.68
N SER A 112 -9.79 1.90 -26.88
CA SER A 112 -11.16 1.39 -26.80
C SER A 112 -11.55 0.81 -25.44
N TRP A 113 -10.62 0.76 -24.47
CA TRP A 113 -10.88 0.16 -23.16
C TRP A 113 -11.82 1.02 -22.33
N ALA A 114 -12.79 0.36 -21.70
CA ALA A 114 -13.57 0.98 -20.63
C ALA A 114 -12.69 1.13 -19.37
N PRO A 115 -13.01 2.07 -18.46
CA PRO A 115 -12.25 2.26 -17.22
C PRO A 115 -12.05 0.97 -16.39
N ILE A 116 -13.01 0.05 -16.44
CA ILE A 116 -12.93 -1.24 -15.74
C ILE A 116 -11.89 -2.18 -16.33
N ASP A 117 -11.64 -2.14 -17.65
CA ASP A 117 -10.70 -3.03 -18.32
C ASP A 117 -9.26 -2.75 -17.85
N TYR A 118 -8.94 -1.47 -17.61
CA TYR A 118 -7.68 -1.06 -17.01
C TYR A 118 -7.48 -1.67 -15.63
N PHE A 119 -8.53 -1.78 -14.82
CA PHE A 119 -8.46 -2.35 -13.48
C PHE A 119 -8.36 -3.89 -13.51
N VAL A 120 -9.14 -4.54 -14.38
CA VAL A 120 -9.15 -6.00 -14.55
C VAL A 120 -7.79 -6.53 -15.02
N GLN A 121 -6.97 -5.72 -15.69
CA GLN A 121 -5.59 -6.06 -16.02
C GLN A 121 -4.75 -6.41 -14.78
N TYR A 122 -4.96 -5.73 -13.65
CA TYR A 122 -4.19 -5.91 -12.41
C TYR A 122 -4.87 -6.88 -11.44
N ILE A 123 -6.20 -6.81 -11.36
CA ILE A 123 -7.00 -7.61 -10.44
C ILE A 123 -8.10 -8.33 -11.24
N PRO A 124 -7.75 -9.44 -11.93
CA PRO A 124 -8.71 -10.20 -12.70
C PRO A 124 -9.72 -10.94 -11.82
N ASN A 125 -10.80 -11.45 -12.44
CA ASN A 125 -11.85 -12.20 -11.73
C ASN A 125 -11.30 -13.37 -10.87
N GLU A 126 -10.25 -14.03 -11.37
CA GLU A 126 -9.56 -15.13 -10.68
C GLU A 126 -9.08 -14.75 -9.27
N VAL A 127 -8.65 -13.50 -9.05
CA VAL A 127 -8.22 -13.02 -7.73
C VAL A 127 -9.39 -13.11 -6.75
N TYR A 128 -10.57 -12.63 -7.16
CA TYR A 128 -11.76 -12.63 -6.32
C TYR A 128 -12.27 -14.04 -6.03
N GLU A 129 -12.14 -14.96 -6.99
CA GLU A 129 -12.50 -16.37 -6.80
C GLU A 129 -11.58 -17.06 -5.79
N LYS A 130 -10.26 -16.85 -5.92
CA LYS A 130 -9.27 -17.36 -4.96
C LYS A 130 -9.50 -16.79 -3.56
N MET A 131 -9.75 -15.50 -3.45
CA MET A 131 -10.10 -14.86 -2.18
C MET A 131 -11.35 -15.47 -1.57
N ALA A 132 -12.44 -15.57 -2.34
CA ALA A 132 -13.69 -16.10 -1.82
C ALA A 132 -13.53 -17.54 -1.32
N LEU A 133 -12.78 -18.38 -2.05
CA LEU A 133 -12.48 -19.75 -1.65
C LEU A 133 -11.67 -19.79 -0.34
N ALA A 134 -10.55 -19.07 -0.29
CA ALA A 134 -9.65 -19.05 0.88
C ALA A 134 -10.37 -18.50 2.12
N MET A 135 -11.12 -17.41 1.98
CA MET A 135 -11.87 -16.78 3.07
C MET A 135 -12.97 -17.69 3.61
N ASN A 136 -13.74 -18.34 2.73
CA ASN A 136 -14.79 -19.27 3.17
C ASN A 136 -14.19 -20.47 3.90
N ARG A 137 -13.09 -21.04 3.38
CA ARG A 137 -12.41 -22.19 3.99
C ARG A 137 -11.86 -21.85 5.37
N SER A 138 -11.02 -20.83 5.45
CA SER A 138 -10.41 -20.34 6.70
C SER A 138 -11.46 -20.01 7.76
N TYR A 139 -12.56 -19.37 7.36
CA TYR A 139 -13.63 -18.99 8.29
C TYR A 139 -14.39 -20.21 8.86
N VAL A 140 -14.62 -21.25 8.06
CA VAL A 140 -15.20 -22.52 8.53
C VAL A 140 -14.25 -23.23 9.48
N GLU A 141 -12.96 -23.30 9.16
CA GLU A 141 -11.93 -23.91 10.00
C GLU A 141 -11.84 -23.22 11.37
N MET A 142 -11.87 -21.89 11.42
CA MET A 142 -11.77 -21.12 12.66
C MET A 142 -13.04 -21.10 13.51
N THR A 143 -14.23 -21.03 12.88
CA THR A 143 -15.48 -20.71 13.60
C THR A 143 -16.54 -21.81 13.55
N GLY A 144 -16.34 -22.82 12.70
CA GLY A 144 -17.35 -23.83 12.38
C GLY A 144 -18.56 -23.29 11.60
N LYS A 145 -18.56 -22.01 11.20
CA LYS A 145 -19.66 -21.35 10.49
C LYS A 145 -19.24 -21.00 9.07
N SER A 146 -20.21 -20.92 8.16
CA SER A 146 -19.93 -20.46 6.79
C SER A 146 -19.86 -18.93 6.73
N LEU A 147 -18.85 -18.37 6.05
CA LEU A 147 -18.76 -16.94 5.76
C LEU A 147 -19.74 -16.52 4.66
N GLN A 148 -20.07 -17.45 3.77
CA GLN A 148 -20.93 -17.28 2.60
C GLN A 148 -20.53 -16.07 1.76
N THR A 149 -19.24 -15.96 1.42
CA THR A 149 -18.76 -14.91 0.52
C THR A 149 -18.57 -15.43 -0.90
N SER A 150 -18.71 -14.54 -1.89
CA SER A 150 -18.55 -14.85 -3.31
C SER A 150 -17.61 -13.86 -3.99
N ALA A 151 -17.12 -14.20 -5.17
CA ALA A 151 -16.28 -13.30 -5.97
C ALA A 151 -17.02 -11.98 -6.29
N GLU A 152 -18.32 -12.03 -6.57
CA GLU A 152 -19.15 -10.85 -6.83
C GLU A 152 -19.30 -9.96 -5.58
N GLU A 153 -19.48 -10.57 -4.41
CA GLU A 153 -19.53 -9.84 -3.15
C GLU A 153 -18.18 -9.15 -2.85
N LEU A 154 -17.06 -9.85 -3.11
CA LEU A 154 -15.74 -9.26 -2.94
C LEU A 154 -15.48 -8.13 -3.95
N LYS A 155 -15.90 -8.24 -5.21
CA LYS A 155 -15.85 -7.11 -6.16
C LYS A 155 -16.61 -5.90 -5.62
N THR A 156 -17.77 -6.12 -5.01
CA THR A 156 -18.57 -5.07 -4.38
C THR A 156 -17.83 -4.45 -3.20
N PHE A 157 -17.20 -5.27 -2.34
CA PHE A 157 -16.34 -4.80 -1.25
C PHE A 157 -15.20 -3.90 -1.75
N PHE A 158 -14.46 -4.32 -2.77
CA PHE A 158 -13.37 -3.53 -3.36
C PHE A 158 -13.88 -2.26 -4.05
N ALA A 159 -15.03 -2.31 -4.75
CA ALA A 159 -15.65 -1.14 -5.35
C ALA A 159 -16.07 -0.09 -4.31
N ILE A 160 -16.56 -0.55 -3.14
CA ILE A 160 -16.83 0.32 -1.99
C ILE A 160 -15.52 0.95 -1.49
N SER A 161 -14.45 0.17 -1.31
CA SER A 161 -13.15 0.71 -0.88
C SER A 161 -12.56 1.74 -1.85
N LEU A 162 -12.69 1.51 -3.16
CA LEU A 162 -12.30 2.49 -4.19
C LEU A 162 -13.15 3.76 -4.10
N THR A 163 -14.47 3.63 -3.92
CA THR A 163 -15.36 4.78 -3.74
C THR A 163 -14.97 5.60 -2.50
N MET A 164 -14.59 4.93 -1.40
CA MET A 164 -14.09 5.60 -0.21
C MET A 164 -12.80 6.38 -0.47
N SER A 165 -11.89 5.81 -1.27
CA SER A 165 -10.63 6.51 -1.62
C SER A 165 -10.86 7.79 -2.43
N CYS A 166 -11.98 7.90 -3.15
CA CYS A 166 -12.34 9.10 -3.90
C CYS A 166 -13.01 10.17 -3.01
N LEU A 167 -13.75 9.74 -1.99
CA LEU A 167 -14.53 10.62 -1.11
C LEU A 167 -13.76 11.08 0.13
N CYS A 168 -12.83 10.25 0.63
CA CYS A 168 -11.92 10.57 1.72
C CYS A 168 -12.58 11.04 3.03
N TYR A 169 -13.73 10.47 3.42
CA TYR A 169 -14.25 10.72 4.77
C TYR A 169 -13.29 10.20 5.84
N PRO A 170 -13.14 10.93 6.98
CA PRO A 170 -12.14 10.60 8.01
C PRO A 170 -12.29 9.22 8.63
N GLN A 171 -13.52 8.70 8.72
CA GLN A 171 -13.81 7.41 9.33
C GLN A 171 -14.65 6.54 8.39
N ILE A 172 -14.32 5.24 8.33
CA ILE A 172 -15.03 4.26 7.48
C ILE A 172 -16.52 4.17 7.85
N ARG A 173 -16.88 4.31 9.13
CA ARG A 173 -18.29 4.25 9.57
C ARG A 173 -19.14 5.39 9.01
N MET A 174 -18.54 6.53 8.64
CA MET A 174 -19.26 7.70 8.11
C MET A 174 -19.90 7.44 6.75
N TYR A 175 -19.41 6.47 5.98
CA TYR A 175 -19.98 6.06 4.69
C TYR A 175 -21.34 5.33 4.81
N TRP A 176 -21.76 5.00 6.03
CA TRP A 176 -23.07 4.40 6.30
C TRP A 176 -23.99 5.31 7.12
N GLN A 177 -23.60 6.55 7.40
CA GLN A 177 -24.44 7.49 8.14
C GLN A 177 -25.56 8.05 7.25
N LYS A 178 -26.77 8.19 7.80
CA LYS A 178 -27.95 8.70 7.07
C LYS A 178 -27.76 10.09 6.46
N LYS A 179 -26.89 10.92 7.05
CA LYS A 179 -26.56 12.27 6.55
C LYS A 179 -25.67 12.25 5.30
N ASN A 180 -25.00 11.13 5.03
CA ASN A 180 -24.07 10.94 3.91
C ASN A 180 -24.65 9.93 2.89
N THR A 181 -25.97 9.92 2.70
CA THR A 181 -26.69 9.01 1.80
C THR A 181 -26.29 9.11 0.33
N SER A 182 -25.50 10.11 -0.05
CA SER A 182 -24.89 10.22 -1.39
C SER A 182 -23.90 9.09 -1.68
N THR A 183 -23.41 8.35 -0.68
CA THR A 183 -22.51 7.23 -0.91
C THR A 183 -23.30 5.97 -1.22
N SER A 184 -23.19 5.47 -2.45
CA SER A 184 -23.76 4.18 -2.91
C SER A 184 -23.41 3.01 -1.98
N CYS A 185 -22.36 3.13 -1.16
CA CYS A 185 -21.86 2.13 -0.21
C CYS A 185 -22.97 1.48 0.63
N SER A 186 -23.83 2.26 1.28
CA SER A 186 -24.87 1.75 2.18
C SER A 186 -25.98 0.96 1.48
N ARG A 187 -26.15 1.17 0.16
CA ARG A 187 -27.11 0.44 -0.67
C ARG A 187 -26.54 -0.89 -1.18
N GLN A 188 -25.23 -1.00 -1.30
CA GLN A 188 -24.56 -2.18 -1.88
C GLN A 188 -24.22 -3.24 -0.83
N MET A 189 -23.77 -2.82 0.35
CA MET A 189 -23.37 -3.73 1.43
C MET A 189 -23.65 -3.10 2.79
N SER A 190 -24.05 -3.89 3.78
CA SER A 190 -24.19 -3.37 5.15
C SER A 190 -22.81 -3.04 5.75
N ARG A 191 -22.77 -2.06 6.65
CA ARG A 191 -21.55 -1.64 7.34
C ARG A 191 -20.86 -2.83 8.01
N ASP A 192 -21.64 -3.60 8.76
CA ASP A 192 -21.10 -4.72 9.55
C ASP A 192 -20.61 -5.86 8.65
N ARG A 193 -21.24 -6.08 7.49
CA ARG A 193 -20.74 -7.03 6.48
C ARG A 193 -19.43 -6.54 5.88
N TYR A 194 -19.31 -5.25 5.55
CA TYR A 194 -18.05 -4.67 5.04
C TYR A 194 -16.90 -4.88 6.04
N PHE A 195 -17.12 -4.56 7.32
CA PHE A 195 -16.11 -4.81 8.35
C PHE A 195 -15.81 -6.30 8.50
N LYS A 196 -16.84 -7.17 8.48
CA LYS A 196 -16.62 -8.62 8.56
C LYS A 196 -15.72 -9.15 7.44
N LEU A 197 -15.94 -8.69 6.19
CA LEU A 197 -15.08 -9.05 5.05
C LEU A 197 -13.67 -8.46 5.20
N ARG A 198 -13.56 -7.19 5.60
CA ARG A 198 -12.28 -6.51 5.83
C ARG A 198 -11.38 -7.27 6.83
N HIS A 199 -11.94 -7.75 7.93
CA HIS A 199 -11.19 -8.47 8.96
C HIS A 199 -10.81 -9.90 8.58
N ARG A 200 -11.41 -10.45 7.51
CA ARG A 200 -11.20 -11.83 7.06
C ARG A 200 -10.50 -11.91 5.71
N LEU A 201 -10.02 -10.79 5.18
CA LEU A 201 -9.44 -10.71 3.85
C LEU A 201 -8.22 -11.64 3.74
N GLN A 202 -8.29 -12.63 2.86
CA GLN A 202 -7.27 -13.68 2.73
C GLN A 202 -7.27 -14.24 1.30
N LEU A 203 -6.08 -14.43 0.72
CA LEU A 203 -5.91 -15.05 -0.61
C LEU A 203 -5.33 -16.46 -0.54
N VAL A 204 -4.56 -16.74 0.50
CA VAL A 204 -3.78 -17.98 0.68
C VAL A 204 -4.13 -18.57 2.02
N THR A 205 -4.39 -19.87 2.09
CA THR A 205 -4.61 -20.55 3.37
C THR A 205 -3.30 -21.01 3.99
N GLU A 206 -3.22 -21.07 5.32
CA GLU A 206 -1.99 -21.47 6.03
C GLU A 206 -1.52 -22.89 5.71
N VAL A 207 -2.46 -23.74 5.26
CA VAL A 207 -2.23 -25.14 4.87
C VAL A 207 -1.63 -25.25 3.46
N GLU A 208 -1.72 -24.20 2.65
CA GLU A 208 -1.21 -24.20 1.27
C GLU A 208 0.29 -23.89 1.17
N VAL A 209 0.91 -23.41 2.25
CA VAL A 209 2.29 -22.91 2.25
C VAL A 209 3.11 -23.66 3.31
N SER A 210 4.26 -24.19 2.90
CA SER A 210 5.20 -24.87 3.81
C SER A 210 5.85 -23.90 4.78
N GLU A 211 6.34 -24.41 5.92
CA GLU A 211 7.04 -23.56 6.91
C GLU A 211 8.35 -23.00 6.36
N GLU A 212 8.98 -23.69 5.42
CA GLU A 212 10.16 -23.22 4.71
C GLU A 212 9.83 -22.01 3.82
N GLU A 213 8.74 -22.08 3.04
CA GLU A 213 8.30 -20.97 2.19
C GLU A 213 7.90 -19.74 3.00
N LYS A 214 7.27 -19.93 4.17
CA LYS A 214 6.91 -18.82 5.07
C LYS A 214 8.14 -18.09 5.61
N LYS A 215 9.25 -18.80 5.80
CA LYS A 215 10.54 -18.20 6.23
C LYS A 215 11.25 -17.49 5.09
N ASP A 216 11.15 -18.04 3.88
CA ASP A 216 11.77 -17.47 2.69
C ASP A 216 11.03 -16.23 2.16
N ASP A 217 9.71 -16.11 2.41
CA ASP A 217 8.88 -14.99 1.97
C ASP A 217 7.94 -14.49 3.08
N LEU A 218 8.28 -13.39 3.73
CA LEU A 218 7.45 -12.78 4.80
C LEU A 218 6.11 -12.24 4.28
N LEU A 219 5.98 -12.02 2.97
CA LEU A 219 4.78 -11.54 2.31
C LEU A 219 3.91 -12.67 1.74
N TRP A 220 4.18 -13.94 2.08
CA TRP A 220 3.48 -15.12 1.55
C TRP A 220 1.95 -14.99 1.57
N ARG A 221 1.37 -14.35 2.61
CA ARG A 221 -0.09 -14.14 2.74
C ARG A 221 -0.69 -13.31 1.62
N ILE A 222 0.08 -12.36 1.09
CA ILE A 222 -0.36 -11.43 0.03
C ILE A 222 0.38 -11.66 -1.29
N ARG A 223 1.36 -12.58 -1.32
CA ARG A 223 2.20 -12.85 -2.49
C ARG A 223 1.41 -13.06 -3.78
N PRO A 224 0.32 -13.85 -3.81
CA PRO A 224 -0.45 -13.98 -5.06
C PRO A 224 -1.04 -12.66 -5.55
N LEU A 225 -1.51 -11.80 -4.64
CA LEU A 225 -2.05 -10.48 -5.03
C LEU A 225 -0.93 -9.61 -5.63
N LEU A 226 0.25 -9.59 -5.00
CA LEU A 226 1.40 -8.85 -5.50
C LEU A 226 1.80 -9.35 -6.89
N GLU A 227 1.82 -10.66 -7.12
CA GLU A 227 2.12 -11.24 -8.43
C GLU A 227 1.10 -10.88 -9.50
N PHE A 228 -0.20 -10.85 -9.19
CA PHE A 228 -1.22 -10.41 -10.14
C PHE A 228 -1.05 -8.94 -10.51
N VAL A 229 -0.82 -8.07 -9.53
CA VAL A 229 -0.57 -6.65 -9.77
C VAL A 229 0.73 -6.46 -10.57
N LEU A 230 1.80 -7.19 -10.23
CA LEU A 230 3.07 -7.15 -10.92
C LEU A 230 2.94 -7.60 -12.38
N LYS A 231 2.23 -8.71 -12.64
CA LYS A 231 1.90 -9.15 -14.02
C LYS A 231 1.12 -8.08 -14.77
N GLY A 232 0.22 -7.36 -14.09
CA GLY A 232 -0.47 -6.19 -14.63
C GLY A 232 0.51 -5.08 -15.02
N CYS A 233 1.43 -4.70 -14.15
CA CYS A 233 2.47 -3.70 -14.41
C CYS A 233 3.38 -4.11 -15.59
N GLN A 234 3.79 -5.37 -15.67
CA GLN A 234 4.72 -5.88 -16.69
C GLN A 234 4.11 -5.95 -18.10
N LYS A 235 2.78 -5.93 -18.22
CA LYS A 235 2.08 -5.80 -19.51
C LYS A 235 2.12 -4.38 -20.07
N LEU A 236 2.46 -3.38 -19.26
CA LEU A 236 2.54 -2.00 -19.74
C LEU A 236 3.70 -1.81 -20.73
N PRO A 237 3.51 -0.96 -21.76
CA PRO A 237 4.60 -0.63 -22.67
C PRO A 237 5.75 0.03 -21.92
N ARG A 238 6.97 -0.49 -22.13
CA ARG A 238 8.17 0.10 -21.55
C ARG A 238 8.63 1.30 -22.37
N SER A 239 8.94 2.39 -21.69
CA SER A 239 9.49 3.60 -22.30
C SER A 239 11.02 3.51 -22.40
N LYS A 240 11.61 4.27 -23.32
CA LYS A 240 13.07 4.46 -23.39
C LYS A 240 13.65 5.18 -22.16
N TYR A 241 12.80 5.97 -21.49
CA TYR A 241 13.16 6.70 -20.28
C TYR A 241 12.44 6.08 -19.10
N LEU A 242 13.19 5.71 -18.07
CA LEU A 242 12.69 5.03 -16.88
C LEU A 242 13.31 5.64 -15.64
N CYS A 243 12.60 5.57 -14.51
CA CYS A 243 13.07 5.97 -13.20
C CYS A 243 12.95 4.81 -12.23
N ILE A 244 13.99 4.57 -11.44
CA ILE A 244 13.97 3.65 -10.30
C ILE A 244 14.10 4.51 -9.05
N ASP A 245 13.15 4.38 -8.13
CA ASP A 245 13.16 5.10 -6.86
C ASP A 245 12.46 4.29 -5.76
N GLU A 246 12.57 4.77 -4.53
CA GLU A 246 11.99 4.20 -3.33
C GLU A 246 10.67 4.90 -2.98
N GLN A 247 9.59 4.12 -2.95
CA GLN A 247 8.28 4.53 -2.47
C GLN A 247 8.08 4.02 -1.03
N MET A 248 7.61 4.90 -0.14
CA MET A 248 7.21 4.53 1.21
C MET A 248 5.69 4.35 1.27
N ILE A 249 5.22 3.15 1.63
CA ILE A 249 3.80 2.85 1.86
C ILE A 249 3.52 3.11 3.35
N PRO A 250 2.73 4.14 3.71
CA PRO A 250 2.48 4.46 5.11
C PRO A 250 1.82 3.29 5.83
N PHE A 251 2.46 2.80 6.90
CA PHE A 251 1.95 1.68 7.67
C PHE A 251 2.41 1.76 9.13
N SER A 252 1.46 1.93 10.05
CA SER A 252 1.74 2.04 11.48
C SER A 252 1.56 0.74 12.25
N GLY A 253 1.01 -0.31 11.62
CA GLY A 253 0.76 -1.61 12.28
C GLY A 253 2.04 -2.35 12.68
N ARG A 254 1.91 -3.40 13.49
CA ARG A 254 3.05 -4.22 13.92
C ARG A 254 3.48 -5.16 12.80
N THR A 255 4.72 -5.04 12.33
CA THR A 255 5.33 -5.94 11.34
C THR A 255 6.85 -5.80 11.37
N GLN A 256 7.57 -6.88 11.09
CA GLN A 256 9.03 -6.89 10.94
C GLN A 256 9.50 -6.20 9.65
N LEU A 257 8.60 -6.06 8.67
CA LEU A 257 8.87 -5.44 7.36
C LEU A 257 8.92 -3.92 7.39
N LYS A 258 8.64 -3.32 8.55
CA LYS A 258 8.56 -1.88 8.68
C LYS A 258 9.95 -1.28 8.59
N GLN A 259 10.06 -0.18 7.87
CA GLN A 259 11.29 0.57 7.69
C GLN A 259 11.09 2.01 8.14
N TYR A 260 12.13 2.56 8.75
CA TYR A 260 12.22 3.97 9.05
C TYR A 260 13.20 4.63 8.07
N VAL A 261 12.70 5.56 7.26
CA VAL A 261 13.51 6.36 6.34
C VAL A 261 13.43 7.82 6.78
N PRO A 262 14.50 8.37 7.38
CA PRO A 262 14.51 9.75 7.84
C PRO A 262 14.26 10.71 6.67
N ARG A 263 13.73 11.91 6.98
CA ARG A 263 13.46 13.00 6.01
C ARG A 263 12.36 12.73 4.98
N LYS A 264 11.66 11.58 5.00
CA LYS A 264 10.43 11.36 4.22
C LYS A 264 9.20 11.93 4.96
N PRO A 265 8.14 12.40 4.25
CA PRO A 265 6.93 12.93 4.89
C PRO A 265 6.24 11.94 5.84
N ASN A 266 6.24 10.67 5.45
CA ASN A 266 5.89 9.54 6.30
C ASN A 266 7.17 8.72 6.47
N PRO A 267 7.93 8.92 7.56
CA PRO A 267 9.23 8.28 7.70
C PRO A 267 9.11 6.80 8.02
N GLU A 268 7.97 6.35 8.55
CA GLU A 268 7.74 4.98 8.96
C GLU A 268 6.70 4.30 8.04
N GLY A 269 7.03 3.13 7.50
CA GLY A 269 6.13 2.37 6.63
C GLY A 269 6.78 1.14 6.00
N LEU A 270 6.18 0.63 4.92
CA LEU A 270 6.77 -0.43 4.10
C LEU A 270 7.53 0.19 2.95
N LYS A 271 8.80 -0.18 2.79
CA LYS A 271 9.65 0.30 1.70
C LYS A 271 9.42 -0.52 0.44
N ASN A 272 9.14 0.14 -0.68
CA ASN A 272 8.89 -0.46 -1.98
C ASN A 272 9.84 0.15 -3.01
N PHE A 273 10.59 -0.68 -3.74
CA PHE A 273 11.38 -0.24 -4.89
C PHE A 273 10.48 -0.24 -6.12
N VAL A 274 10.45 0.86 -6.86
CA VAL A 274 9.50 1.06 -7.96
C VAL A 274 10.26 1.44 -9.22
N LEU A 275 10.02 0.71 -10.31
CA LEU A 275 10.37 1.11 -11.66
C LEU A 275 9.17 1.80 -12.30
N ALA A 276 9.31 3.08 -12.66
CA ALA A 276 8.24 3.87 -13.24
C ALA A 276 8.64 4.56 -14.54
N THR A 277 7.63 4.80 -15.38
CA THR A 277 7.73 5.71 -16.53
C THR A 277 7.81 7.18 -16.07
N PRO A 278 8.24 8.11 -16.94
CA PRO A 278 8.22 9.54 -16.62
C PRO A 278 6.82 10.09 -16.32
N GLY A 279 5.77 9.41 -16.80
CA GLY A 279 4.37 9.73 -16.52
C GLY A 279 3.87 9.19 -15.17
N GLY A 280 4.70 8.51 -14.40
CA GLY A 280 4.35 7.95 -13.09
C GLY A 280 3.66 6.58 -13.12
N LEU A 281 3.54 5.93 -14.29
CA LEU A 281 3.05 4.55 -14.37
C LEU A 281 4.13 3.58 -13.88
N ILE A 282 3.76 2.71 -12.96
CA ILE A 282 4.61 1.67 -12.37
C ILE A 282 4.66 0.47 -13.31
N LEU A 283 5.87 0.11 -13.76
CA LEU A 283 6.14 -1.01 -14.67
C LEU A 283 6.62 -2.27 -13.92
N ASP A 284 7.25 -2.07 -12.77
CA ASP A 284 7.83 -3.13 -11.95
C ASP A 284 7.95 -2.62 -10.51
N PHE A 285 7.86 -3.51 -9.53
CA PHE A 285 8.09 -3.14 -8.13
C PHE A 285 8.51 -4.35 -7.29
N GLU A 286 9.24 -4.08 -6.21
CA GLU A 286 9.64 -5.09 -5.22
C GLU A 286 9.56 -4.50 -3.81
N ILE A 287 8.80 -5.16 -2.94
CA ILE A 287 8.68 -4.74 -1.53
C ILE A 287 9.89 -5.25 -0.77
N TYR A 288 10.54 -4.36 -0.03
CA TYR A 288 11.70 -4.70 0.77
C TYR A 288 11.32 -5.62 1.94
N GLN A 289 12.01 -6.76 2.05
CA GLN A 289 11.75 -7.77 3.08
C GLN A 289 12.85 -7.90 4.13
N GLY A 290 13.83 -7.00 4.16
CA GLY A 290 15.00 -7.11 5.02
C GLY A 290 16.24 -7.60 4.26
N LYS A 291 17.40 -7.55 4.93
CA LYS A 291 18.70 -7.84 4.31
C LYS A 291 18.92 -9.34 4.06
N GLU A 292 18.35 -10.20 4.91
CA GLU A 292 18.60 -11.65 4.88
C GLU A 292 17.63 -12.42 3.98
N ILE A 293 16.52 -11.78 3.62
CA ILE A 293 15.45 -12.41 2.86
C ILE A 293 15.72 -12.26 1.36
N LYS A 294 15.76 -13.42 0.72
CA LYS A 294 16.27 -13.67 -0.62
C LYS A 294 15.25 -13.25 -1.69
N SER A 295 14.93 -11.96 -1.80
CA SER A 295 14.00 -11.47 -2.83
C SER A 295 14.58 -11.47 -4.26
N ILE A 296 15.90 -11.44 -4.40
CA ILE A 296 16.57 -11.43 -5.72
C ILE A 296 16.68 -12.88 -6.25
N PRO A 297 16.17 -13.17 -7.46
CA PRO A 297 16.36 -14.45 -8.14
C PRO A 297 17.85 -14.84 -8.20
N ARG A 298 18.15 -16.14 -8.01
CA ARG A 298 19.54 -16.64 -7.92
C ARG A 298 20.43 -16.23 -9.10
N GLU A 299 19.83 -16.04 -10.27
CA GLU A 299 20.48 -15.65 -11.53
C GLU A 299 21.12 -14.24 -11.52
N PHE A 300 20.74 -13.36 -10.58
CA PHE A 300 21.33 -12.02 -10.44
C PHE A 300 22.31 -11.89 -9.26
N ARG A 301 22.64 -12.98 -8.55
CA ARG A 301 23.53 -12.92 -7.37
C ARG A 301 25.03 -12.93 -7.69
N ASN A 302 25.43 -13.34 -8.89
CA ASN A 302 26.83 -13.60 -9.24
C ASN A 302 27.30 -12.82 -10.49
N ARG A 303 26.75 -11.62 -10.73
CA ARG A 303 27.26 -10.71 -11.76
C ARG A 303 27.77 -9.44 -11.11
#